data_AF-J3LIV4-F1
#
_entry.id   AF-J3LIV4-F1
#
_cell.length_a   1.000
_cell.length_b   1.000
_cell.length_c   1.000
_cell.angle_alpha   90.00
_cell.angle_beta   90.00
_cell.angle_gamma   90.00
#
_symmetry.space_group_name_H-M   'P 1'
#
loop_
_entity.id
_entity.type
_entity.pdbx_description
1 polymer ?
#
loop_
_entity_poly.entity_id
_entity_poly.type
_entity_poly.pdbx_seq_one_letter_code
_entity_poly.pdbx_strand_id
1 'polypeptide(L)'
;MDKEAVLAHVTGDVARWSLNGLLAFILVHRRYLGKPKALHYLHLVKADLAVALCLVEIDRMIPSSGSCSGSATLTTNAKVALKCAAIASKHPCPASLTNTWLSMASH
;
A
#
# COMPACT_ATOMS: atom_id res chain seq x y z
N MET A 1 -2.38 -25.80 24.34
CA MET A 1 -1.95 -24.52 23.76
C MET A 1 -3.16 -23.62 23.69
N ASP A 2 -3.08 -22.46 24.32
CA ASP A 2 -4.22 -21.59 24.52
C ASP A 2 -4.58 -20.88 23.22
N LYS A 3 -5.85 -21.02 22.81
CA LYS A 3 -6.48 -20.41 21.63
C LYS A 3 -6.14 -18.92 21.45
N GLU A 4 -5.98 -18.18 22.55
CA GLU A 4 -5.62 -16.76 22.56
C GLU A 4 -4.18 -16.50 22.08
N ALA A 5 -3.24 -17.39 22.40
CA ALA A 5 -1.85 -17.27 21.96
C ALA A 5 -1.71 -17.55 20.44
N VAL A 6 -2.52 -18.48 19.91
CA VAL A 6 -2.56 -18.78 18.47
C VAL A 6 -3.17 -17.61 17.71
N LEU A 7 -4.27 -17.03 18.19
CA LEU A 7 -4.88 -15.84 17.60
C LEU A 7 -3.94 -14.63 17.62
N ALA A 8 -3.22 -14.38 18.73
CA ALA A 8 -2.23 -13.30 18.82
C ALA A 8 -1.06 -13.49 17.83
N HIS A 9 -0.58 -14.73 17.66
CA HIS A 9 0.46 -15.04 16.69
C HIS A 9 -0.03 -14.82 15.25
N VAL A 10 -1.21 -15.36 14.91
CA VAL A 10 -1.81 -15.24 13.57
C VAL A 10 -2.11 -13.78 13.23
N THR A 11 -2.65 -13.00 14.17
CA THR A 11 -2.93 -11.57 13.95
C THR A 11 -1.65 -10.74 13.81
N GLY A 12 -0.61 -11.06 14.59
CA GLY A 12 0.72 -10.47 14.43
C GLY A 12 1.33 -10.74 13.06
N ASP A 13 1.10 -11.93 12.52
CA ASP A 13 1.52 -12.31 11.17
C ASP A 13 0.72 -11.59 10.09
N VAL A 14 -0.61 -11.50 10.23
CA VAL A 14 -1.49 -10.77 9.31
C VAL A 14 -1.12 -9.29 9.26
N ALA A 15 -0.90 -8.63 10.39
CA ALA A 15 -0.52 -7.22 10.43
C ALA A 15 0.83 -6.97 9.72
N ARG A 16 1.82 -7.84 9.97
CA ARG A 16 3.13 -7.77 9.30
C ARG A 16 3.01 -7.95 7.79
N TRP A 17 2.21 -8.92 7.35
CA TRP A 17 2.01 -9.17 5.92
C TRP A 17 1.22 -8.04 5.26
N SER A 18 0.18 -7.53 5.89
CA SER A 18 -0.54 -6.34 5.41
C SER A 18 0.39 -5.15 5.22
N LEU A 19 1.28 -4.89 6.20
CA LEU A 19 2.29 -3.83 6.08
C LEU A 19 3.26 -4.10 4.93
N ASN A 20 3.72 -5.34 4.74
CA ASN A 20 4.56 -5.71 3.60
C ASN A 20 3.85 -5.49 2.27
N GLY A 21 2.55 -5.76 2.20
CA GLY A 21 1.72 -5.49 1.02
C GLY A 21 1.67 -4.01 0.67
N LEU A 22 1.39 -3.16 1.66
CA LEU A 22 1.37 -1.71 1.50
C LEU A 22 2.74 -1.16 1.07
N LEU A 23 3.80 -1.63 1.72
CA LEU A 23 5.17 -1.24 1.39
C LEU A 23 5.52 -1.65 -0.05
N ALA A 24 5.19 -2.88 -0.45
CA ALA A 24 5.42 -3.36 -1.81
C ALA A 24 4.64 -2.54 -2.84
N PHE A 25 3.38 -2.17 -2.53
CA PHE A 25 2.60 -1.29 -3.39
C PHE A 25 3.33 0.02 -3.63
N ILE A 26 3.73 0.73 -2.56
CA ILE A 26 4.38 2.03 -2.66
C ILE A 26 5.70 1.94 -3.43
N LEU A 27 6.54 0.96 -3.14
CA LEU A 27 7.85 0.81 -3.81
C LEU A 27 7.71 0.52 -5.31
N VAL A 28 6.72 -0.28 -5.70
CA VAL A 28 6.46 -0.59 -7.12
C VAL A 28 5.81 0.58 -7.83
N HIS A 29 4.87 1.27 -7.17
CA HIS A 29 4.11 2.37 -7.74
C HIS A 29 4.92 3.69 -7.78
N ARG A 30 5.86 3.87 -6.84
CA ARG A 30 6.76 5.03 -6.70
C ARG A 30 8.20 4.53 -6.62
N ARG A 31 8.71 4.03 -7.75
CA ARG A 31 10.06 3.42 -7.86
C ARG A 31 11.23 4.28 -7.36
N TYR A 32 11.06 5.59 -7.31
CA TYR A 32 12.07 6.52 -6.80
C TYR A 32 12.13 6.58 -5.27
N LEU A 33 11.12 6.03 -4.57
CA LEU A 33 11.04 6.07 -3.13
C LEU A 33 11.79 4.86 -2.53
N GLY A 34 12.76 5.12 -1.65
CA GLY A 34 13.43 4.06 -0.90
C GLY A 34 12.56 3.48 0.21
N LYS A 35 12.83 2.23 0.61
CA LYS A 35 12.13 1.52 1.69
C LYS A 35 12.01 2.32 3.00
N PRO A 36 13.05 3.01 3.51
CA PRO A 36 12.95 3.77 4.75
C PRO A 36 11.92 4.91 4.66
N LYS A 37 11.90 5.65 3.54
CA LYS A 37 10.93 6.73 3.32
C LYS A 37 9.51 6.19 3.17
N ALA A 38 9.33 5.11 2.44
CA ALA A 38 8.02 4.46 2.28
C ALA A 38 7.44 4.02 3.64
N LEU A 39 8.25 3.42 4.50
CA LEU A 39 7.85 3.07 5.87
C LEU A 39 7.54 4.30 6.72
N HIS A 40 8.34 5.36 6.60
CA HIS A 40 8.10 6.61 7.31
C HIS A 40 6.73 7.22 6.96
N TYR A 41 6.40 7.30 5.66
CA TYR A 41 5.10 7.79 5.20
C TYR A 41 3.95 6.93 5.71
N LEU A 42 4.06 5.60 5.61
CA LEU A 42 3.03 4.68 6.14
C LEU A 42 2.86 4.83 7.65
N HIS A 43 3.94 5.03 8.39
CA HIS A 43 3.86 5.23 9.83
C HIS A 43 3.13 6.52 10.19
N LEU A 44 3.46 7.62 9.49
CA LEU A 44 2.88 8.95 9.74
C LEU A 44 1.36 8.97 9.58
N VAL A 45 0.84 8.21 8.61
CA VAL A 45 -0.60 8.17 8.28
C VAL A 45 -1.32 6.92 8.81
N LYS A 46 -0.70 6.21 9.76
CA LYS A 46 -1.28 4.99 10.36
C LYS A 46 -1.72 3.95 9.31
N ALA A 47 -0.88 3.75 8.29
CA ALA A 47 -1.06 2.80 7.20
C ALA A 47 -2.21 3.08 6.22
N ASP A 48 -2.75 4.31 6.20
CA ASP A 48 -3.62 4.76 5.10
C ASP A 48 -2.82 4.93 3.80
N LEU A 49 -3.04 4.03 2.83
CA LEU A 49 -2.31 4.00 1.57
C LEU A 49 -2.53 5.25 0.72
N ALA A 50 -3.76 5.76 0.66
CA ALA A 50 -4.12 6.88 -0.20
C ALA A 50 -3.48 8.17 0.34
N VAL A 51 -3.56 8.38 1.65
CA VAL A 51 -2.93 9.53 2.32
C VAL A 51 -1.40 9.43 2.22
N ALA A 52 -0.81 8.24 2.37
CA ALA A 52 0.63 8.04 2.19
C ALA A 52 1.12 8.46 0.80
N LEU A 53 0.38 8.07 -0.26
CA LEU A 53 0.72 8.44 -1.64
C LEU A 53 0.56 9.93 -1.91
N CYS A 54 -0.49 10.55 -1.38
CA CYS A 54 -0.69 12.00 -1.47
C CYS A 54 0.44 12.75 -0.73
N LEU A 55 0.86 12.32 0.47
CA LEU A 55 2.00 12.92 1.15
C LEU A 55 3.31 12.80 0.37
N VAL A 56 3.56 11.65 -0.27
CA VAL A 56 4.73 11.46 -1.15
C VAL A 56 4.72 12.46 -2.32
N GLU A 57 3.54 12.76 -2.87
CA GLU A 57 3.39 13.74 -3.95
C GLU A 57 3.56 15.17 -3.46
N ILE A 58 2.97 15.52 -2.31
CA ILE A 58 3.14 16.84 -1.68
C ILE A 58 4.61 17.10 -1.40
N ASP A 59 5.31 16.19 -0.72
CA ASP A 59 6.73 16.33 -0.35
C ASP A 59 7.61 16.51 -1.60
N ARG A 60 7.22 15.89 -2.72
CA ARG A 60 7.93 16.03 -4.00
C ARG A 60 7.59 17.33 -4.74
N MET A 61 6.40 17.89 -4.55
CA MET A 61 5.91 19.09 -5.24
C MET A 61 6.28 20.41 -4.56
N ILE A 62 6.98 20.39 -3.42
CA ILE A 62 7.55 21.61 -2.80
C ILE A 62 8.72 22.07 -3.71
N PRO A 63 8.45 22.84 -4.80
CA PRO A 63 8.16 24.27 -4.68
C PRO A 63 6.99 24.83 -5.53
N SER A 64 6.11 24.02 -6.14
CA SER A 64 5.03 24.53 -7.02
C SER A 64 3.68 23.87 -6.71
N SER A 65 2.82 24.66 -6.05
CA SER A 65 1.36 24.46 -5.87
C SER A 65 0.94 23.18 -5.13
N GLY A 66 0.62 23.33 -3.84
CA GLY A 66 0.27 22.25 -2.91
C GLY A 66 -1.11 21.64 -3.11
N SER A 67 -1.38 21.04 -4.28
CA SER A 67 -2.59 20.25 -4.50
C SER A 67 -2.23 18.81 -4.85
N CYS A 68 -2.61 17.87 -3.99
CA CYS A 68 -2.80 16.47 -4.38
C CYS A 68 -4.00 16.43 -5.33
N SER A 69 -3.78 16.69 -6.61
CA SER A 69 -4.80 16.35 -7.61
C SER A 69 -4.84 14.83 -7.69
N GLY A 70 -5.66 14.25 -6.82
CA GLY A 70 -5.85 12.82 -6.58
C GLY A 70 -6.50 12.09 -7.75
N SER A 71 -6.01 12.30 -8.96
CA SER A 71 -6.16 11.32 -10.01
C SER A 71 -4.96 10.39 -9.89
N ALA A 72 -5.11 9.37 -9.05
CA ALA A 72 -4.48 8.09 -9.32
C ALA A 72 -5.06 7.57 -10.64
N THR A 73 -4.75 8.25 -11.75
CA THR A 73 -4.98 7.74 -13.09
C THR A 73 -4.38 6.34 -13.03
N LEU A 74 -5.24 5.35 -13.22
CA LEU A 74 -4.95 3.94 -13.05
C LEU A 74 -3.88 3.55 -14.06
N THR A 75 -2.64 3.95 -13.79
CA THR A 75 -1.51 3.70 -14.67
C THR A 75 -1.27 2.20 -14.67
N THR A 76 -0.71 1.68 -15.74
CA THR A 76 -0.21 0.30 -15.81
C THR A 76 0.62 -0.10 -14.57
N ASN A 77 1.30 0.87 -13.95
CA ASN A 77 2.05 0.72 -12.69
C ASN A 77 1.18 0.37 -11.47
N ALA A 78 -0.07 0.85 -11.38
CA ALA A 78 -0.97 0.57 -10.25
C ALA A 78 -1.40 -0.91 -10.22
N LYS A 79 -1.73 -1.49 -11.39
CA LYS A 79 -2.10 -2.91 -11.50
C LYS A 79 -0.94 -3.84 -11.10
N VAL A 80 0.28 -3.52 -11.54
CA VAL A 80 1.47 -4.29 -11.16
C VAL A 80 1.76 -4.14 -9.66
N ALA A 81 1.67 -2.92 -9.12
CA ALA A 81 1.84 -2.66 -7.69
C ALA A 81 0.82 -3.43 -6.83
N LEU A 82 -0.45 -3.47 -7.24
CA LEU A 82 -1.51 -4.25 -6.59
C LEU A 82 -1.20 -5.75 -6.57
N LYS A 83 -0.71 -6.32 -7.67
CA LYS A 83 -0.30 -7.73 -7.72
C LYS A 83 0.86 -8.00 -6.77
N CYS A 84 1.88 -7.15 -6.77
CA CYS A 84 3.01 -7.28 -5.86
C CYS A 84 2.57 -7.16 -4.39
N ALA A 85 1.68 -6.22 -4.09
CA ALA A 85 1.12 -6.02 -2.76
C ALA A 85 0.36 -7.25 -2.26
N ALA A 86 -0.49 -7.84 -3.10
CA ALA A 86 -1.28 -9.01 -2.76
C ALA A 86 -0.42 -10.26 -2.51
N ILE A 87 0.69 -10.41 -3.24
CA ILE A 87 1.66 -11.49 -3.01
C ILE A 87 2.45 -11.22 -1.72
N ALA A 88 2.93 -10.00 -1.52
CA ALA A 88 3.71 -9.61 -0.34
C ALA A 88 2.89 -9.68 0.97
N SER A 89 1.56 -9.51 0.88
CA SER A 89 0.65 -9.70 2.00
C SER A 89 0.23 -11.13 2.26
N LYS A 90 0.77 -12.09 1.48
CA LYS A 90 0.38 -13.51 1.53
C LYS A 90 -1.14 -13.69 1.43
N HIS A 91 -1.80 -12.85 0.64
CA HIS A 91 -3.25 -12.94 0.48
C HIS A 91 -3.61 -14.33 -0.08
N PRO A 92 -4.61 -15.03 0.46
CA PRO A 92 -4.95 -16.40 0.04
C PRO A 92 -5.36 -16.48 -1.43
N CYS A 93 -5.88 -15.38 -1.98
CA CYS A 93 -6.21 -15.26 -3.40
C CYS A 93 -5.75 -13.90 -3.96
N PRO A 94 -4.48 -13.76 -4.39
CA PRO A 94 -3.95 -12.46 -4.81
C PRO A 94 -4.69 -11.86 -6.01
N ALA A 95 -5.10 -12.71 -6.97
CA ALA A 95 -5.82 -12.28 -8.15
C ALA A 95 -7.19 -11.67 -7.81
N SER A 96 -7.93 -12.29 -6.87
CA SER A 96 -9.22 -11.78 -6.41
C SER A 96 -9.10 -10.38 -5.84
N LEU A 97 -8.15 -10.15 -4.91
CA LEU A 97 -7.89 -8.83 -4.33
C LEU A 97 -7.60 -7.79 -5.41
N THR A 98 -6.73 -8.12 -6.37
CA THR A 98 -6.41 -7.15 -7.44
C THR A 98 -7.61 -6.82 -8.31
N ASN A 99 -8.46 -7.80 -8.65
CA ASN A 99 -9.60 -7.59 -9.52
C ASN A 99 -10.71 -6.79 -8.81
N THR A 100 -11.00 -7.09 -7.54
CA THR A 100 -11.99 -6.32 -6.77
C THR A 100 -11.55 -4.88 -6.60
N TRP A 101 -10.28 -4.65 -6.27
CA TRP A 101 -9.75 -3.29 -6.12
C TRP A 101 -9.81 -2.49 -7.42
N LEU A 102 -9.45 -3.11 -8.55
CA LEU A 102 -9.56 -2.47 -9.87
C LEU A 102 -11.02 -2.16 -10.24
N SER A 103 -11.96 -3.05 -9.91
CA SER A 103 -13.38 -2.84 -10.15
C SER A 103 -13.96 -1.70 -9.30
N MET A 104 -13.49 -1.55 -8.06
CA MET A 104 -13.88 -0.43 -7.19
C MET A 104 -13.31 0.90 -7.68
N ALA A 105 -12.08 0.89 -8.20
CA ALA A 105 -11.41 2.10 -8.70
C ALA A 105 -11.95 2.58 -10.06
N SER A 106 -12.76 1.77 -10.75
CA SER A 106 -13.38 2.12 -12.04
C SER A 106 -14.80 2.70 -11.90
N HIS A 107 -15.28 2.92 -10.67
CA HIS A 107 -16.64 3.36 -10.36
C HIS A 107 -16.63 4.71 -9.62
#